data_AF-A0A812UQ73-F1
#
_entry.id   AF-A0A812UQ73-F1
#
_cell.length_a   1.000
_cell.length_b   1.000
_cell.length_c   1.000
_cell.angle_alpha   90.00
_cell.angle_beta   90.00
_cell.angle_gamma   90.00
#
_symmetry.space_group_name_H-M   'P 1'
#
loop_
_entity.id
_entity.type
_entity.pdbx_description
1 polymer ?
#
loop_
_entity_poly.entity_id
_entity_poly.type
_entity_poly.pdbx_seq_one_letter_code
_entity_poly.pdbx_strand_id
1 'polypeptide(L)' 'MKYRHVPYGAGVWPAFWTMCSDYTWPKGGELDILEFANDQPNLMTFHTLGDCAVSSPKLQQCTPPYYA' A
#
# COMPACT_ATOMS: atom_id res chain seq x y z
N MET A 1 -8.09 -5.91 9.54
CA MET A 1 -7.17 -7.05 9.76
C MET A 1 -6.44 -6.83 11.09
N LYS A 2 -6.07 -7.90 11.81
CA LYS A 2 -5.31 -7.81 13.08
C LYS A 2 -4.12 -8.74 13.00
N TYR A 3 -2.92 -8.18 12.90
CA TYR A 3 -1.66 -8.92 12.89
C TYR A 3 -1.18 -9.14 14.33
N ARG A 4 -0.60 -10.31 14.64
CA ARG A 4 0.02 -10.56 15.95
C ARG A 4 1.47 -10.05 16.02
N HIS A 5 2.15 -10.04 14.88
CA HIS A 5 3.51 -9.55 14.71
C HIS A 5 3.75 -9.28 13.22
N VAL A 6 4.64 -8.34 12.90
CA VAL A 6 5.13 -8.06 11.55
C VAL A 6 6.65 -7.85 11.62
N PRO A 7 7.42 -8.07 10.54
CA PRO A 7 8.84 -7.75 10.54
C PRO A 7 9.09 -6.28 10.90
N TYR A 8 10.11 -6.00 11.71
CA TYR A 8 10.42 -4.66 12.19
C TYR A 8 11.93 -4.49 12.40
N GLY A 9 12.41 -3.27 12.19
CA GLY A 9 13.81 -2.88 12.40
C GLY A 9 14.26 -1.85 11.36
N ALA A 10 15.38 -1.20 11.65
CA ALA A 10 16.01 -0.28 10.70
C ALA A 10 16.41 -1.03 9.41
N GLY A 11 16.05 -0.46 8.26
CA GLY A 11 16.26 -1.04 6.94
C GLY A 11 15.26 -2.11 6.52
N VAL A 12 14.28 -2.45 7.36
CA VAL A 12 13.24 -3.45 7.03
C VAL A 12 12.10 -2.76 6.28
N TRP A 13 11.59 -3.44 5.25
CA TRP A 13 10.44 -3.02 4.46
C TRP A 13 9.53 -4.24 4.22
N PRO A 14 8.65 -4.59 5.17
CA PRO A 14 7.72 -5.69 4.98
C PRO A 14 6.54 -5.27 4.09
N ALA A 15 6.05 -6.22 3.31
CA ALA A 15 4.84 -6.07 2.52
C ALA A 15 3.96 -7.34 2.61
N PHE A 16 2.64 -7.14 2.66
CA PHE A 16 1.62 -8.15 2.38
C PHE A 16 0.73 -7.58 1.28
N TRP A 17 0.82 -8.18 0.10
CA TRP A 17 0.33 -7.61 -1.14
C TRP A 17 -0.23 -8.70 -2.06
N THR A 18 -1.00 -8.29 -3.06
CA THR A 18 -1.43 -9.14 -4.16
C THR A 18 -0.94 -8.56 -5.48
N MET A 19 -0.60 -9.42 -6.43
CA MET A 19 -0.26 -9.03 -7.80
C MET A 19 -0.77 -10.08 -8.76
N CYS A 20 -1.18 -9.64 -9.94
CA CYS A 20 -1.56 -10.56 -10.99
C CYS A 20 -0.32 -11.24 -11.61
N SER A 21 -0.32 -12.57 -11.64
CA SER A 21 0.75 -13.38 -12.26
C SER A 21 0.67 -13.43 -13.79
N ASP A 22 -0.51 -13.16 -14.35
CA ASP A 22 -0.81 -13.46 -15.76
C ASP A 22 -0.41 -12.32 -16.71
N TYR A 23 -0.05 -11.17 -16.16
CA TYR A 23 0.37 -9.99 -16.93
C TYR A 23 1.69 -9.45 -16.40
N THR A 24 2.50 -8.85 -17.28
CA THR A 24 3.69 -8.12 -16.87
C THR A 24 3.31 -6.92 -16.01
N TRP A 25 3.92 -6.79 -14.84
CA TRP A 25 3.74 -5.63 -13.97
C TRP A 25 4.05 -4.30 -14.70
N PRO A 26 3.28 -3.21 -14.47
CA PRO A 26 2.11 -3.09 -13.60
C PRO A 26 0.77 -3.36 -14.34
N LYS A 27 0.78 -3.99 -15.52
CA LYS A 27 -0.42 -4.14 -16.36
C LYS A 27 -1.53 -4.94 -15.70
N GLY A 28 -1.18 -5.96 -14.92
CA GLY A 28 -2.14 -6.77 -14.17
C GLY A 28 -2.54 -6.17 -12.82
N GLY A 29 -1.93 -5.05 -12.43
CA GLY A 29 -2.14 -4.40 -11.15
C GLY A 29 -1.48 -5.09 -9.95
N GLU A 30 -1.40 -4.32 -8.87
CA GLU A 30 -0.91 -4.73 -7.55
C GLU A 30 -1.67 -3.96 -6.46
N LEU A 31 -1.96 -4.63 -5.35
CA LEU A 31 -2.58 -4.06 -4.16
C LEU A 31 -1.72 -4.37 -2.93
N ASP A 32 -1.20 -3.32 -2.31
CA ASP A 32 -0.49 -3.39 -1.03
C ASP A 32 -1.49 -3.25 0.12
N ILE A 33 -1.71 -4.33 0.85
CA ILE A 33 -2.65 -4.38 1.98
C ILE A 33 -1.95 -3.94 3.27
N LEU A 34 -0.70 -4.38 3.43
CA LEU A 34 0.21 -3.88 4.44
C LEU A 34 1.56 -3.60 3.81
N GLU A 35 2.05 -2.38 3.91
CA GLU A 35 3.37 -1.99 3.47
C GLU A 35 3.87 -0.80 4.29
N PHE A 36 5.10 -0.88 4.78
CA PHE A 36 5.77 0.24 5.43
C PHE A 36 7.28 0.09 5.33
N ALA A 37 8.02 1.20 5.39
CA ALA A 37 9.47 1.18 5.43
C ALA A 37 9.97 1.78 6.75
N ASN A 38 10.89 1.08 7.43
CA ASN A 38 11.42 1.51 8.73
C ASN A 38 10.29 1.77 9.75
N ASP A 39 10.27 2.98 10.34
CA ASP A 39 9.29 3.43 11.33
C ASP A 39 8.07 4.16 10.71
N GLN A 40 7.87 4.06 9.40
CA GLN A 40 6.71 4.67 8.75
C GLN A 40 5.41 3.91 9.11
N PRO A 41 4.26 4.62 9.18
CA PRO A 41 2.97 3.95 9.31
C PRO A 41 2.67 3.12 8.05
N ASN A 42 1.74 2.19 8.20
CA ASN A 42 1.24 1.40 7.09
C ASN A 42 0.66 2.28 5.98
N LEU A 43 1.06 2.02 4.74
CA LEU A 43 0.48 2.59 3.53
C LEU A 43 -0.29 1.49 2.80
N MET A 44 -1.48 1.82 2.32
CA MET A 44 -2.25 0.97 1.42
C MET A 44 -2.22 1.62 0.05
N THR A 45 -1.73 0.89 -0.95
CA THR A 45 -1.46 1.43 -2.28
C THR A 45 -1.99 0.51 -3.36
N PHE A 46 -2.33 1.11 -4.50
CA PHE A 46 -2.64 0.41 -5.74
C PHE A 46 -1.61 0.82 -6.78
N HIS A 47 -0.93 -0.14 -7.40
CA HIS A 47 -0.12 0.10 -8.59
C HIS A 47 -0.90 -0.40 -9.79
N THR A 48 -1.08 0.47 -10.79
CA THR A 48 -1.91 0.20 -11.96
C THR A 48 -1.21 0.69 -13.22
N LEU A 49 -1.64 0.20 -14.37
CA LEU A 49 -1.24 0.76 -15.67
C LEU A 49 -2.27 1.79 -16.14
N GLY A 50 -1.79 2.96 -16.56
CA GLY A 50 -2.62 4.00 -17.16
C GLY A 50 -3.30 4.89 -16.12
N ASP A 51 -4.29 5.67 -16.59
CA ASP A 51 -4.97 6.68 -15.76
C ASP A 51 -6.02 6.02 -14.85
N CYS A 52 -5.57 5.54 -13.69
CA CYS A 52 -6.42 5.06 -12.61
C CYS A 52 -6.15 5.88 -11.35
N ALA A 53 -6.91 6.98 -11.20
CA ALA A 53 -6.80 7.87 -10.04
C ALA A 53 -7.99 7.69 -9.10
N VAL A 54 -7.69 7.55 -7.81
CA VAL A 54 -8.73 7.68 -6.77
C VAL A 54 -9.13 9.15 -6.70
N SER A 55 -10.44 9.43 -6.65
CA SER A 55 -10.90 10.82 -6.52
C SER A 55 -10.40 11.43 -5.20
N SER A 56 -9.80 12.63 -5.29
CA SER A 56 -9.17 13.32 -4.16
C SER A 56 -10.06 13.47 -2.91
N PRO A 57 -11.39 13.69 -3.01
CA PRO A 57 -12.23 13.81 -1.81
C PRO A 57 -12.32 12.51 -1.00
N LYS A 58 -12.11 11.35 -1.63
CA LYS A 58 -12.15 10.04 -0.95
C LYS A 58 -10.84 9.70 -0.24
N LEU A 59 -9.70 10.18 -0.75
CA LEU A 59 -8.40 9.96 -0.11
C LEU A 59 -8.32 10.68 1.24
N GLN A 60 -8.77 11.94 1.30
CA GLN A 60 -8.74 12.77 2.51
C GLN A 60 -9.66 12.28 3.64
N GLN A 61 -10.71 11.52 3.30
CA GLN A 61 -11.65 10.99 4.27
C GLN A 61 -11.04 9.85 5.12
N CYS A 62 -10.05 9.15 4.58
CA CYS A 62 -9.41 7.99 5.22
C CYS A 62 -8.02 8.29 5.79
N THR A 63 -7.43 9.45 5.48
CA THR A 63 -6.19 9.89 6.11
C THR A 63 -6.46 10.40 7.53
N PRO A 64 -5.78 9.88 8.57
CA PRO A 64 -5.86 10.45 9.91
C PRO A 64 -5.44 11.93 9.88
N PRO A 65 -6.04 12.80 10.70
CA PRO A 65 -5.81 14.25 10.68
C PRO A 65 -4.37 14.69 11.02
N TYR A 66 -3.50 13.74 11.38
CA TYR A 66 -2.10 14.00 11.76
C TYR A 66 -1.10 13.93 10.60
N TYR A 67 -1.56 13.67 9.36
CA TYR A 67 -0.70 13.50 8.18
C TYR A 67 -1.01 14.49 7.04
N ALA A 68 -1.63 15.64 7.35
CA ALA A 68 -1.79 16.76 6.43
C ALA A 68 -0.70 17.83 6.65
#